data_AF-Q3L7G3-F1
#
_entry.id   AF-Q3L7G3-F1
#
_cell.length_a   1.000
_cell.length_b   1.000
_cell.length_c   1.000
_cell.angle_alpha   90.00
_cell.angle_beta   90.00
_cell.angle_gamma   90.00
#
_symmetry.space_group_name_H-M   'P 1'
#
loop_
_entity.id
_entity.type
_entity.pdbx_description
1 polymer ?
#
loop_
_entity_poly.entity_id
_entity_poly.type
_entity_poly.pdbx_seq_one_letter_code
_entity_poly.pdbx_strand_id
1 'polypeptide(L)'
;MTWELILDGYSESSYSATPRFAASRLPWFRKALWMEVGKDPELLKQFKNQNKVLVTKGKSSFVPESERVGERERFELHHIKRVTDGGAVYDIDNLRVVTPKHHIEIHRGNK
;
A
#
# COMPACT_ATOMS: atom_id res chain seq x y z
N MET A 1 3.40 8.07 10.67
CA MET A 1 1.97 8.30 10.35
C MET A 1 1.39 6.94 9.99
N THR A 2 0.98 6.22 11.03
CA THR A 2 0.41 4.87 10.96
C THR A 2 -1.07 4.98 10.57
N TRP A 3 -1.61 3.90 10.02
CA TRP A 3 -2.98 3.77 9.47
C TRP A 3 -4.12 4.14 10.44
N GLU A 4 -3.82 4.41 11.70
CA GLU A 4 -4.78 4.75 12.75
C GLU A 4 -5.40 6.13 12.55
N LEU A 5 -4.66 7.13 12.05
CA LEU A 5 -5.16 8.50 11.90
C LEU A 5 -6.14 8.72 10.72
N ILE A 6 -6.39 7.70 9.89
CA ILE A 6 -7.38 7.77 8.80
C ILE A 6 -8.79 7.39 9.31
N LEU A 7 -8.92 6.86 10.53
CA LEU A 7 -10.17 6.24 11.02
C LEU A 7 -10.99 7.10 12.00
N ASP A 8 -10.51 8.29 12.39
CA ASP A 8 -11.10 9.11 13.46
C ASP A 8 -12.36 9.90 13.06
N GLY A 9 -12.90 9.71 11.84
CA GLY A 9 -13.95 10.57 11.28
C GLY A 9 -15.31 9.93 10.95
N TYR A 10 -15.55 8.63 11.17
CA TYR A 10 -16.74 7.95 10.63
C TYR A 10 -17.68 7.37 11.71
N SER A 11 -18.94 7.84 11.74
CA SER A 11 -20.04 7.35 12.60
C SER A 11 -20.84 6.20 11.95
N GLU A 12 -21.49 5.37 12.78
CA GLU A 12 -21.75 3.93 12.51
C GLU A 12 -23.12 3.52 11.91
N SER A 13 -23.98 4.40 11.41
CA SER A 13 -25.36 3.99 11.08
C SER A 13 -25.60 3.65 9.60
N SER A 14 -25.28 2.42 9.18
CA SER A 14 -26.08 1.59 8.25
C SER A 14 -25.30 0.39 7.72
N TYR A 15 -25.93 -0.78 7.75
CA TYR A 15 -25.41 -2.04 7.23
C TYR A 15 -25.29 -1.98 5.69
N SER A 16 -24.17 -1.44 5.19
CA SER A 16 -23.57 -1.78 3.90
C SER A 16 -22.07 -1.54 4.03
N ALA A 17 -21.28 -2.62 3.95
CA ALA A 17 -19.81 -2.67 3.96
C ALA A 17 -19.10 -1.33 4.23
N THR A 18 -19.01 -0.92 5.49
CA THR A 18 -18.36 0.35 5.84
C THR A 18 -16.88 0.30 5.41
N PRO A 19 -16.27 1.45 5.02
CA PRO A 19 -14.86 1.51 4.64
C PRO A 19 -13.91 0.88 5.67
N ARG A 20 -14.30 0.89 6.95
CA ARG A 20 -13.58 0.25 8.06
C ARG A 20 -13.50 -1.28 7.91
N PHE A 21 -14.59 -1.96 7.56
CA PHE A 21 -14.55 -3.41 7.31
C PHE A 21 -13.79 -3.75 6.04
N ALA A 22 -13.95 -2.95 4.98
CA ALA A 22 -13.15 -3.12 3.76
C ALA A 22 -11.66 -2.96 4.08
N ALA A 23 -11.23 -1.91 4.77
CA ALA A 23 -9.85 -1.66 5.13
C ALA A 23 -9.22 -2.75 6.02
N SER A 24 -10.02 -3.47 6.83
CA SER A 24 -9.52 -4.57 7.66
C SER A 24 -8.83 -5.70 6.87
N ARG A 25 -9.18 -5.87 5.58
CA ARG A 25 -8.57 -6.86 4.69
C ARG A 25 -7.36 -6.34 3.90
N LEU A 26 -6.98 -5.07 4.06
CA LEU A 26 -5.85 -4.47 3.37
C LEU A 26 -4.52 -5.22 3.62
N PRO A 27 -4.21 -5.73 4.83
CA PRO A 27 -3.01 -6.54 5.03
C PRO A 27 -2.99 -7.82 4.18
N TRP A 28 -4.15 -8.46 4.02
CA TRP A 28 -4.31 -9.67 3.21
C TRP A 28 -4.16 -9.37 1.72
N PHE A 29 -4.82 -8.31 1.25
CA PHE A 29 -4.69 -7.84 -0.12
C PHE A 29 -3.24 -7.50 -0.46
N ARG A 30 -2.55 -6.75 0.40
CA ARG A 30 -1.13 -6.41 0.20
C ARG A 30 -0.26 -7.65 0.10
N LYS A 31 -0.50 -8.65 0.96
CA LYS A 31 0.21 -9.93 0.89
C LYS A 31 -0.05 -10.64 -0.43
N ALA A 32 -1.31 -10.73 -0.86
CA ALA A 32 -1.69 -11.36 -2.12
C ALA A 32 -1.06 -10.64 -3.33
N LEU A 33 -1.11 -9.31 -3.37
CA LEU A 33 -0.50 -8.52 -4.44
C LEU A 33 1.00 -8.84 -4.60
N TRP A 34 1.76 -8.82 -3.51
CA TRP A 34 3.20 -9.13 -3.57
C TRP A 34 3.47 -10.59 -3.93
N MET A 35 2.60 -11.53 -3.51
CA MET A 35 2.69 -12.93 -3.94
C MET A 35 2.50 -13.05 -5.45
N GLU A 36 1.51 -12.38 -6.05
CA GLU A 36 1.28 -12.42 -7.50
C GLU A 36 2.45 -11.78 -8.27
N VAL A 37 2.97 -10.63 -7.81
CA VAL A 37 4.20 -10.04 -8.35
C VAL A 37 5.39 -11.01 -8.28
N GLY A 38 5.47 -11.80 -7.20
CA GLY A 38 6.52 -12.79 -7.02
C GLY A 38 6.41 -14.02 -7.92
N LYS A 39 5.23 -14.30 -8.49
CA LYS A 39 4.99 -15.41 -9.42
C LYS A 39 5.29 -15.04 -10.87
N ASP A 40 5.18 -13.76 -11.22
CA ASP A 40 5.44 -13.27 -12.57
C ASP A 40 6.95 -13.14 -12.84
N PRO A 41 7.53 -13.89 -13.80
CA PRO A 41 8.96 -13.84 -14.08
C PRO A 41 9.45 -12.46 -14.58
N GLU A 42 8.62 -11.71 -15.30
CA GLU A 42 8.96 -10.42 -15.89
C GLU A 42 8.99 -9.29 -14.87
N LEU A 43 8.16 -9.39 -13.84
CA LEU A 43 8.23 -8.52 -12.67
C LEU A 43 9.35 -8.97 -11.73
N LEU A 44 9.47 -10.28 -11.47
CA LEU A 44 10.43 -10.82 -10.52
C LEU A 44 11.89 -10.54 -10.93
N LYS A 45 12.21 -10.54 -12.23
CA LYS A 45 13.57 -10.28 -12.73
C LYS A 45 14.09 -8.88 -12.39
N GLN A 46 13.21 -7.93 -12.09
CA GLN A 46 13.55 -6.54 -11.75
C GLN A 46 14.08 -6.39 -10.31
N PHE A 47 13.87 -7.40 -9.45
CA PHE A 47 14.30 -7.35 -8.06
C PHE A 47 15.71 -7.92 -7.85
N LYS A 48 16.43 -7.40 -6.86
CA LYS A 48 17.65 -8.03 -6.33
C LYS A 48 17.31 -9.36 -5.64
N ASN A 49 18.25 -10.30 -5.57
CA ASN A 49 18.02 -11.65 -5.02
C ASN A 49 17.39 -11.65 -3.61
N GLN A 50 17.84 -10.77 -2.71
CA GLN A 50 17.27 -10.63 -1.37
C GLN A 50 15.78 -10.22 -1.43
N ASN A 51 15.43 -9.31 -2.34
CA ASN A 51 14.07 -8.84 -2.54
C ASN A 51 13.18 -9.89 -3.23
N LYS A 52 13.73 -10.73 -4.12
CA LYS A 52 13.00 -11.87 -4.72
C LYS A 52 12.44 -12.83 -3.67
N VAL A 53 13.23 -13.12 -2.62
CA VAL A 53 12.78 -13.98 -1.51
C VAL A 53 11.66 -13.32 -0.69
N LEU A 54 11.63 -11.99 -0.62
CA LEU A 54 10.58 -11.27 0.10
C LEU A 54 9.26 -11.26 -0.67
N VAL A 55 9.30 -10.89 -1.95
CA VAL A 55 8.08 -10.79 -2.77
C VAL A 55 7.43 -12.16 -2.98
N THR A 56 8.21 -13.22 -3.16
CA THR A 56 7.70 -14.61 -3.21
C THR A 56 7.08 -15.10 -1.91
N LYS A 57 7.32 -14.39 -0.78
CA LYS A 57 6.67 -14.63 0.53
C LYS A 57 5.55 -13.61 0.83
N GLY A 58 5.14 -12.82 -0.16
CA GLY A 58 4.09 -11.82 -0.02
C GLY A 58 4.51 -10.58 0.76
N LYS A 59 5.81 -10.29 0.83
CA LYS A 59 6.36 -9.11 1.50
C LYS A 59 6.84 -8.12 0.45
N SER A 60 6.51 -6.84 0.66
CA SER A 60 7.08 -5.75 -0.13
C SER A 60 8.61 -5.76 -0.06
N SER A 61 9.23 -5.39 -1.18
CA SER A 61 10.68 -5.28 -1.31
C SER A 61 11.21 -3.99 -0.66
N PHE A 62 12.50 -3.97 -0.33
CA PHE A 62 13.16 -2.77 0.15
C PHE A 62 13.35 -1.75 -0.97
N VAL A 63 13.16 -0.47 -0.64
CA VAL A 63 13.52 0.66 -1.51
C VAL A 63 15.00 1.02 -1.36
N PRO A 64 15.60 1.75 -2.33
CA PRO A 64 16.93 2.35 -2.16
C PRO A 64 17.00 3.19 -0.87
N GLU A 65 18.18 3.25 -0.25
CA GLU A 65 18.36 3.94 1.04
C GLU A 65 17.98 5.42 0.98
N SER A 66 18.27 6.09 -0.15
CA SER A 66 17.89 7.49 -0.43
C SER A 66 16.38 7.76 -0.46
N GLU A 67 15.57 6.70 -0.56
CA GLU A 67 14.11 6.73 -0.68
C GLU A 67 13.39 6.29 0.62
N ARG A 68 14.15 5.93 1.65
CA ARG A 68 13.63 5.55 2.97
C ARG A 68 13.29 6.77 3.80
N VAL A 69 12.37 6.62 4.75
CA VAL A 69 12.04 7.65 5.74
C VAL A 69 11.85 7.02 7.12
N GLY A 70 12.84 7.18 8.00
CA GLY A 70 12.85 6.50 9.30
C GLY A 70 12.79 4.99 9.14
N GLU A 71 11.87 4.34 9.86
CA GLU A 71 11.62 2.89 9.77
C GLU A 71 10.86 2.47 8.49
N ARG A 72 10.39 3.42 7.69
CA ARG A 72 9.71 3.13 6.42
C ARG A 72 10.75 2.89 5.34
N GLU A 73 11.02 1.62 5.06
CA GLU A 73 12.12 1.17 4.20
C GLU A 73 11.68 0.30 3.02
N ARG A 74 10.37 0.11 2.83
CA ARG A 74 9.80 -0.76 1.79
C ARG A 74 8.84 0.00 0.89
N PHE A 75 8.58 -0.53 -0.29
CA PHE A 75 7.54 0.03 -1.15
C PHE A 75 6.17 -0.06 -0.46
N GLU A 76 5.38 0.98 -0.66
CA GLU A 76 4.07 1.16 -0.05
C GLU A 76 2.99 1.24 -1.14
N LEU A 77 1.75 0.88 -0.77
CA LEU A 77 0.59 1.06 -1.62
C LEU A 77 -0.07 2.39 -1.26
N HIS A 78 -0.27 3.22 -2.27
CA HIS A 78 -0.92 4.53 -2.16
C HIS A 78 -2.22 4.52 -2.96
N HIS A 79 -3.32 4.97 -2.33
CA HIS A 79 -4.58 5.24 -3.02
C HIS A 79 -4.53 6.62 -3.68
N ILE A 80 -4.73 6.68 -5.00
CA ILE A 80 -4.72 7.95 -5.77
C ILE A 80 -5.86 8.85 -5.32
N LYS A 81 -7.09 8.33 -5.39
CA LYS A 81 -8.26 8.90 -4.73
C LYS A 81 -8.33 8.31 -3.33
N ARG A 82 -8.20 9.17 -2.32
CA ARG A 82 -8.24 8.75 -0.91
C ARG A 82 -9.54 8.01 -0.61
N VAL A 83 -9.46 6.98 0.22
CA VAL A 83 -10.64 6.23 0.66
C VAL A 83 -11.65 7.15 1.37
N THR A 84 -11.16 8.14 2.12
CA THR A 84 -11.99 9.14 2.80
C THR A 84 -12.81 10.00 1.83
N ASP A 85 -12.31 10.19 0.62
CA ASP A 85 -12.96 10.98 -0.43
C ASP A 85 -13.84 10.10 -1.34
N GLY A 86 -14.13 8.87 -0.91
CA GLY A 86 -14.88 7.88 -1.70
C GLY A 86 -14.04 7.21 -2.78
N GLY A 87 -12.73 7.06 -2.56
CA GLY A 87 -11.87 6.18 -3.35
C GLY A 87 -12.09 4.70 -3.02
N ALA A 88 -12.12 3.85 -4.04
CA ALA A 88 -12.27 2.41 -3.84
C ALA A 88 -11.00 1.80 -3.20
N VAL A 89 -11.20 0.91 -2.21
CA VAL A 89 -10.12 0.33 -1.40
C VAL A 89 -9.26 -0.66 -2.22
N TYR A 90 -9.88 -1.42 -3.13
CA TYR A 90 -9.27 -2.54 -3.85
C TYR A 90 -9.23 -2.38 -5.36
N ASP A 91 -9.61 -1.21 -5.86
CA ASP A 91 -9.49 -0.89 -7.27
C ASP A 91 -7.99 -0.73 -7.62
N ILE A 92 -7.49 -1.61 -8.49
CA ILE A 92 -6.09 -1.60 -8.93
C ILE A 92 -5.74 -0.30 -9.66
N ASP A 93 -6.70 0.28 -10.39
CA ASP A 93 -6.47 1.55 -11.10
C ASP A 93 -6.33 2.72 -10.13
N ASN A 94 -6.95 2.61 -8.95
CA ASN A 94 -6.84 3.56 -7.84
C ASN A 94 -5.59 3.34 -6.97
N LEU A 95 -4.74 2.36 -7.26
CA LEU A 95 -3.55 2.04 -6.47
C LEU A 95 -2.24 2.37 -7.20
N ARG A 96 -1.25 2.83 -6.45
CA ARG A 96 0.13 3.03 -6.91
C ARG A 96 1.13 2.44 -5.92
N VAL A 97 2.22 1.89 -6.46
CA VAL A 97 3.38 1.46 -5.67
C VAL A 97 4.34 2.64 -5.59
N VAL A 98 4.64 3.11 -4.39
CA VAL A 98 5.48 4.30 -4.16
C VAL A 98 6.56 4.04 -3.11
N THR A 99 7.61 4.84 -3.14
CA THR A 99 8.60 4.86 -2.06
C THR A 99 8.05 5.63 -0.85
N PRO A 100 8.51 5.36 0.37
CA PRO A 100 8.12 6.11 1.56
C PRO A 100 8.35 7.62 1.43
N LYS A 101 9.48 8.01 0.86
CA LYS A 101 9.80 9.42 0.59
C LYS A 101 8.78 10.05 -0.36
N HIS A 102 8.55 9.43 -1.52
CA HIS A 102 7.58 9.93 -2.49
C HIS A 102 6.14 9.91 -1.95
N HIS A 103 5.78 8.91 -1.13
CA HIS A 103 4.47 8.85 -0.51
C HIS A 103 4.21 10.06 0.41
N ILE A 104 5.23 10.49 1.15
CA ILE A 104 5.13 11.72 1.96
C ILE A 104 5.02 12.96 1.07
N GLU A 105 5.77 13.03 -0.03
CA GLU A 105 5.69 14.15 -0.97
C GLU A 105 4.29 14.30 -1.57
N ILE A 106 3.66 13.19 -1.99
CA ILE A 106 2.27 13.20 -2.49
C ILE A 106 1.30 13.76 -1.44
N HIS A 107 1.40 13.30 -0.18
CA HIS A 107 0.53 13.81 0.89
C HIS A 107 0.85 15.24 1.32
N ARG A 108 2.07 15.73 1.08
CA ARG A 108 2.45 17.13 1.34
C ARG A 108 1.97 18.07 0.23
N GLY A 109 1.97 17.61 -1.02
CA GLY A 109 1.60 18.39 -2.20
C GLY A 109 0.09 18.50 -2.46
N ASN A 110 -0.72 17.59 -1.91
CA ASN A 110 -2.19 17.62 -1.98
C ASN A 110 -2.83 18.51 -0.89
N LYS A 111 -2.24 19.67 -0.60
CA LYS A 111 -2.84 20.69 0.27
C LYS A 111 -3.76 21.63 -0.49
#